data_AF-A0A1G0QXZ7-F1
#
_entry.id   AF-A0A1G0QXZ7-F1
#
_cell.length_a   1.000
_cell.length_b   1.000
_cell.length_c   1.000
_cell.angle_alpha   90.00
_cell.angle_beta   90.00
_cell.angle_gamma   90.00
#
_symmetry.space_group_name_H-M   'P 1'
#
loop_
_entity.id
_entity.type
_entity.pdbx_description
1 polymer ?
#
loop_
_entity_poly.entity_id
_entity_poly.type
_entity_poly.pdbx_seq_one_letter_code
_entity_poly.pdbx_strand_id
1 'polypeptide(L)' 'MTLKKTKTHVKINRSDWEKLKKNPALSEAIELLEDISDLEKAKKVRGKSITVEQYLKKRGL' A
#
# COMPACT_ATOMS: atom_id res chain seq x y z
N MET A 1 6.77 -2.56 18.38
CA MET A 1 6.72 -2.25 16.94
C MET A 1 7.65 -1.07 16.68
N THR A 2 8.70 -1.26 15.89
CA THR A 2 9.69 -0.19 15.63
C THR A 2 9.56 0.25 14.18
N LEU A 3 8.85 1.36 13.96
CA LEU A 3 8.72 2.00 12.66
C LEU A 3 9.97 2.84 12.36
N LYS A 4 10.70 2.52 11.30
CA LYS A 4 11.80 3.36 10.82
C LYS A 4 11.30 4.25 9.69
N LYS A 5 10.94 5.49 10.02
CA LYS A 5 10.55 6.51 9.05
C LYS A 5 11.80 7.10 8.41
N THR A 6 11.87 7.06 7.08
CA THR A 6 12.85 7.83 6.29
C THR A 6 12.15 9.02 5.64
N LYS A 7 12.89 9.91 4.97
CA LYS A 7 12.30 11.05 4.25
C LYS A 7 11.32 10.64 3.15
N THR A 8 11.49 9.45 2.55
CA THR A 8 10.73 9.02 1.36
C THR A 8 9.85 7.81 1.59
N HIS A 9 10.11 7.01 2.64
CA HIS A 9 9.33 5.79 2.91
C HIS A 9 9.40 5.38 4.37
N VAL A 10 8.41 4.60 4.82
CA VAL A 10 8.38 3.98 6.15
C VAL A 10 8.80 2.52 6.02
N LYS A 11 9.79 2.09 6.81
CA LYS A 11 10.19 0.68 6.92
C LYS A 11 9.54 0.08 8.16
N ILE A 12 8.81 -1.01 7.96
CA ILE A 12 8.22 -1.83 9.02
C ILE A 12 9.00 -3.14 9.07
N ASN A 13 9.31 -3.64 10.27
CA ASN A 13 9.88 -4.96 10.40
C ASN A 13 8.86 -6.01 9.92
N ARG A 14 9.31 -7.03 9.18
CA ARG A 14 8.44 -8.08 8.63
C ARG A 14 7.58 -8.74 9.71
N SER A 15 8.16 -9.01 10.88
CA SER A 15 7.41 -9.63 12.00
C SER A 15 6.29 -8.75 12.55
N ASP A 16 6.46 -7.42 12.52
CA ASP A 16 5.42 -6.46 12.91
C ASP A 16 4.36 -6.32 11.81
N TRP A 17 4.77 -6.33 10.53
CA TRP A 17 3.86 -6.30 9.38
C TRP A 17 2.88 -7.48 9.39
N GLU A 18 3.37 -8.70 9.59
CA GLU A 18 2.53 -9.90 9.67
C GLU A 18 1.54 -9.88 10.85
N LYS A 19 1.87 -9.18 11.94
CA LYS A 19 0.94 -8.98 13.06
C LYS A 19 -0.19 -8.02 12.71
N LEU A 20 0.12 -6.96 11.96
CA LEU A 20 -0.88 -5.98 11.51
C LEU A 20 -1.90 -6.62 10.57
N LYS A 21 -1.44 -7.51 9.67
CA LYS A 21 -2.33 -8.26 8.75
C LYS A 21 -3.38 -9.10 9.45
N LYS A 22 -3.07 -9.57 10.67
CA LYS A 22 -3.97 -10.41 11.47
C LYS A 22 -4.98 -9.59 12.28
N ASN A 23 -4.84 -8.26 12.31
CA ASN A 23 -5.79 -7.41 13.00
C ASN A 23 -6.99 -7.13 12.09
N PRO A 24 -8.20 -7.62 12.42
CA PRO A 24 -9.38 -7.46 11.57
C PRO A 24 -9.74 -6.00 11.32
N ALA A 25 -9.47 -5.10 12.27
CA ALA A 25 -9.73 -3.66 12.13
C ALA A 25 -8.81 -2.96 11.11
N LEU A 26 -7.70 -3.59 10.73
CA LEU A 26 -6.72 -3.05 9.78
C LEU A 26 -6.76 -3.77 8.42
N SER A 27 -7.62 -4.78 8.26
CA SER A 27 -7.67 -5.63 7.07
C SER A 27 -7.87 -4.81 5.78
N GLU A 28 -8.91 -3.97 5.74
CA GLU A 28 -9.24 -3.12 4.59
C GLU A 28 -8.11 -2.13 4.25
N ALA A 29 -7.53 -1.49 5.27
CA ALA A 29 -6.43 -0.55 5.09
C ALA A 29 -5.16 -1.23 4.56
N ILE A 30 -4.89 -2.45 5.01
CA ILE A 30 -3.74 -3.25 4.54
C ILE A 30 -3.95 -3.70 3.10
N GLU A 31 -5.14 -4.19 2.77
CA GLU A 31 -5.51 -4.59 1.40
C GLU A 31 -5.33 -3.43 0.42
N LEU A 32 -5.80 -2.23 0.80
CA LEU A 32 -5.60 -1.02 0.00
C LEU A 32 -4.11 -0.70 -0.24
N LEU A 33 -3.26 -0.83 0.78
CA LEU A 33 -1.82 -0.59 0.65
C LEU A 33 -1.14 -1.60 -0.27
N GLU A 34 -1.57 -2.85 -0.23
CA GLU A 34 -1.06 -3.91 -1.12
C GLU A 34 -1.51 -3.67 -2.57
N ASP A 35 -2.78 -3.32 -2.78
CA ASP A 35 -3.34 -2.92 -4.08
C ASP A 35 -2.57 -1.74 -4.70
N ILE A 36 -2.26 -0.70 -3.90
CA ILE A 36 -1.49 0.46 -4.36
C ILE A 36 -0.07 0.05 -4.78
N SER A 37 0.59 -0.80 -3.98
CA SER A 37 1.94 -1.31 -4.29
C SER A 37 1.98 -2.09 -5.59
N ASP A 38 0.99 -2.95 -5.81
CA ASP A 38 0.89 -3.76 -7.04
C ASP A 38 0.51 -2.89 -8.24
N LEU A 39 -0.34 -1.88 -8.05
CA LEU A 39 -0.57 -0.85 -9.07
C LEU A 39 0.71 -0.11 -9.42
N GLU A 40 1.52 0.34 -8.45
CA GLU A 40 2.79 1.01 -8.72
C GLU A 40 3.76 0.14 -9.51
N LYS A 41 3.86 -1.16 -9.18
CA LYS A 41 4.66 -2.12 -9.96
C LYS A 41 4.10 -2.30 -11.37
N ALA A 42 2.79 -2.45 -11.52
CA ALA A 42 2.14 -2.60 -12.82
C ALA A 42 2.32 -1.35 -13.72
N LYS A 43 2.26 -0.15 -13.13
CA LYS A 43 2.57 1.13 -13.81
C LYS A 43 4.01 1.17 -14.32
N LYS A 44 4.98 0.70 -13.53
CA LYS A 44 6.39 0.60 -13.92
C LYS A 44 6.58 -0.39 -15.08
N VAL A 45 5.87 -1.51 -15.06
CA VAL A 45 5.95 -2.55 -16.11
C VAL A 45 5.24 -2.13 -17.41
N ARG A 46 4.11 -1.41 -17.33
CA ARG A 46 3.34 -0.94 -18.50
C ARG A 46 3.64 0.50 -18.92
N GLY A 47 4.63 1.15 -18.31
CA GLY A 47 5.11 2.49 -18.69
C GLY A 47 4.13 3.65 -18.45
N LYS A 48 3.03 3.45 -17.70
CA LYS A 48 2.07 4.53 -17.39
C LYS A 48 1.75 4.57 -15.91
N SER A 49 2.20 5.62 -15.24
CA SER A 49 1.81 5.96 -13.87
C SER A 49 0.33 6.36 -13.83
N ILE A 50 -0.49 5.58 -13.13
CA ILE A 50 -1.84 5.98 -12.70
C ILE A 50 -1.73 6.65 -11.31
N THR A 51 -2.38 7.79 -11.06
CA THR A 51 -2.37 8.40 -9.71
C THR A 51 -3.43 7.77 -8.80
N VAL A 52 -3.35 8.00 -7.48
CA VAL A 52 -4.37 7.53 -6.52
C VAL A 52 -5.75 8.12 -6.86
N GLU A 53 -5.81 9.37 -7.34
CA GLU A 53 -7.08 9.98 -7.77
C GLU A 53 -7.70 9.24 -8.97
N GLN A 54 -6.89 8.78 -9.91
CA GLN A 54 -7.38 8.00 -11.05
C GLN A 54 -7.92 6.62 -10.63
N TYR A 55 -7.39 6.05 -9.56
CA TYR A 55 -7.89 4.80 -8.99
C TYR A 55 -9.26 5.00 -8.32
N LEU A 56 -9.39 6.04 -7.49
CA LEU A 56 -10.64 6.39 -6.79
C LEU A 56 -11.76 6.70 -7.79
N LYS A 57 -11.46 7.51 -8.81
CA LYS A 57 -12.41 7.86 -9.87
C LYS A 57 -12.92 6.66 -10.68
N LYS A 58 -12.09 5.62 -10.83
CA LYS A 58 -12.48 4.38 -11.53
C LYS A 58 -13.38 3.49 -10.67
N ARG A 59 -13.23 3.52 -9.34
CA ARG A 59 -14.06 2.76 -8.39
C ARG A 59 -15.33 3.51 -7.95
N GLY A 60 -15.50 4.76 -8.37
CA GLY A 60 -16.66 5.58 -8.00
C GLY A 60 -16.66 6.01 -6.53
N LEU A 61 -15.46 6.05 -5.93
CA LEU A 61 -15.19 6.48 -4.56
C LEU A 61 -14.66 7.91 -4.52
#